data_AF-A0A846XYI9-F1
#
_entry.id   AF-A0A846XYI9-F1
#
_cell.length_a   1.000
_cell.length_b   1.000
_cell.length_c   1.000
_cell.angle_alpha   90.00
_cell.angle_beta   90.00
_cell.angle_gamma   90.00
#
_symmetry.space_group_name_H-M   'P 1'
#
loop_
_entity.id
_entity.type
_entity.pdbx_description
1 polymer ?
#
loop_
_entity_poly.entity_id
_entity_poly.type
_entity_poly.pdbx_seq_one_letter_code
_entity_poly.pdbx_strand_id
1 'polypeptide(L)'
;MLDWLDDFRELEYGPDPLSDYRAILTYLMAVGEAPGADLAVVFRQLGPHAQEAVMTTGESIKALGRTEALIELMTAKFGPLPAGTIHRVESADPAQVRAWNIRVFTANTPDELLD
;
A
#
# COMPACT_ATOMS: atom_id res chain seq x y z
N MET A 1 25.60 -11.14 -7.56
CA MET A 1 24.40 -10.28 -7.51
C MET A 1 23.37 -10.62 -8.60
N LEU A 2 23.53 -11.74 -9.35
CA LEU A 2 22.60 -12.18 -10.39
C LEU A 2 21.97 -13.57 -10.13
N ASP A 3 22.48 -14.38 -9.19
CA ASP A 3 21.90 -15.71 -8.88
C ASP A 3 20.43 -15.67 -8.48
N TRP A 4 20.03 -14.65 -7.70
CA TRP A 4 18.63 -14.52 -7.26
C TRP A 4 17.63 -14.34 -8.42
N LEU A 5 18.00 -13.71 -9.54
CA LEU A 5 17.03 -13.44 -10.62
C LEU A 5 16.51 -14.72 -11.27
N ASP A 6 17.33 -15.75 -11.33
CA ASP A 6 16.91 -17.04 -11.86
C ASP A 6 15.95 -17.73 -10.89
N ASP A 7 16.24 -17.73 -9.58
CA ASP A 7 15.31 -18.19 -8.54
C ASP A 7 13.96 -17.45 -8.59
N PHE A 8 14.01 -16.13 -8.79
CA PHE A 8 12.80 -15.31 -8.96
C PHE A 8 12.06 -15.61 -10.26
N ARG A 9 12.74 -16.06 -11.31
CA ARG A 9 12.12 -16.43 -12.58
C ARG A 9 11.40 -17.77 -12.48
N GLU A 10 11.88 -18.68 -11.63
CA GLU A 10 11.20 -19.96 -11.38
C GLU A 10 9.80 -19.77 -10.78
N LEU A 11 9.61 -18.71 -9.97
CA LEU A 11 8.30 -18.37 -9.39
C LEU A 11 7.22 -18.16 -10.44
N GLU A 12 7.56 -17.61 -11.62
CA GLU A 12 6.60 -17.36 -12.72
C GLU A 12 5.92 -18.67 -13.21
N TYR A 13 6.57 -19.82 -13.00
CA TYR A 13 6.06 -21.13 -13.39
C TYR A 13 5.52 -21.95 -12.20
N GLY A 14 5.48 -21.35 -11.00
CA GLY A 14 4.97 -21.96 -9.79
C GLY A 14 3.45 -22.11 -9.76
N PRO A 15 2.91 -22.72 -8.68
CA PRO A 15 1.47 -22.95 -8.53
C PRO A 15 0.65 -21.67 -8.30
N ASP A 16 1.24 -20.62 -7.71
CA ASP A 16 0.60 -19.31 -7.45
C ASP A 16 1.61 -18.13 -7.58
N PRO A 17 2.06 -17.82 -8.81
CA PRO A 17 3.14 -16.85 -9.06
C PRO A 17 2.81 -15.45 -8.52
N LEU A 18 1.56 -15.02 -8.65
CA LEU A 18 1.14 -13.68 -8.26
C LEU A 18 1.22 -13.48 -6.74
N SER A 19 0.77 -14.46 -5.98
CA SER A 19 0.81 -14.42 -4.52
C SER A 19 2.25 -14.43 -4.00
N ASP A 20 3.11 -15.25 -4.60
CA ASP A 20 4.53 -15.35 -4.25
C ASP A 20 5.27 -14.03 -4.53
N TYR A 21 5.11 -13.45 -5.72
CA TYR A 21 5.71 -12.16 -6.04
C TYR A 21 5.19 -11.04 -5.12
N ARG A 22 3.89 -11.05 -4.80
CA ARG A 22 3.29 -10.05 -3.92
C ARG A 22 3.85 -10.12 -2.50
N ALA A 23 4.06 -11.31 -1.96
CA ALA A 23 4.66 -11.50 -0.65
C ALA A 23 6.08 -10.90 -0.61
N ILE A 24 6.89 -11.19 -1.63
CA ILE A 24 8.28 -10.74 -1.68
C ILE A 24 8.36 -9.22 -1.90
N LEU A 25 7.55 -8.66 -2.78
CA LEU A 25 7.48 -7.21 -2.99
C LEU A 25 7.04 -6.46 -1.74
N THR A 26 6.07 -7.01 -1.02
CA THR A 26 5.61 -6.43 0.26
C THR A 26 6.76 -6.39 1.26
N TYR A 27 7.52 -7.47 1.40
CA TYR A 27 8.69 -7.50 2.27
C TYR A 27 9.78 -6.51 1.82
N LEU A 28 10.13 -6.52 0.53
CA LEU A 28 11.15 -5.63 -0.03
C LEU A 28 10.81 -4.15 0.12
N MET A 29 9.54 -3.76 -0.04
CA MET A 29 9.14 -2.36 0.12
C MET A 29 8.94 -1.95 1.59
N ALA A 30 8.66 -2.90 2.50
CA ALA A 30 8.54 -2.62 3.92
C ALA A 30 9.90 -2.58 4.65
N VAL A 31 10.86 -3.41 4.21
CA VAL A 31 12.14 -3.63 4.92
C VAL A 31 13.35 -3.22 4.07
N GLY A 32 13.25 -3.29 2.74
CA GLY A 32 14.37 -3.01 1.85
C GLY A 32 14.61 -1.52 1.63
N GLU A 33 15.89 -1.12 1.57
CA GLU A 33 16.31 0.25 1.25
C GLU A 33 16.35 0.53 -0.27
N ALA A 34 15.92 -0.43 -1.10
CA ALA A 34 16.01 -0.32 -2.55
C ALA A 34 15.02 0.71 -3.12
N PRO A 35 15.44 1.64 -4.00
CA PRO A 35 14.53 2.58 -4.66
C PRO A 35 13.47 1.84 -5.49
N GLY A 36 12.18 2.18 -5.30
CA GLY A 36 11.08 1.51 -6.00
C GLY A 36 11.15 1.56 -7.54
N ALA A 37 11.87 2.53 -8.11
CA ALA A 37 12.12 2.61 -9.55
C ALA A 37 13.02 1.47 -10.07
N ASP A 38 13.99 1.02 -9.27
CA ASP A 38 14.91 -0.07 -9.62
C ASP A 38 14.19 -1.42 -9.55
N LEU A 39 13.29 -1.59 -8.58
CA LEU A 39 12.46 -2.79 -8.44
C LEU A 39 11.50 -2.95 -9.63
N ALA A 40 10.88 -1.88 -10.11
CA ALA A 40 9.98 -1.96 -11.26
C ALA A 40 10.70 -2.40 -12.56
N VAL A 41 11.99 -2.06 -12.72
CA VAL A 41 12.79 -2.49 -13.86
C VAL A 41 13.12 -3.99 -13.77
N VAL A 42 13.52 -4.46 -12.60
CA VAL A 42 13.84 -5.87 -12.35
C VAL A 42 12.61 -6.75 -12.57
N PHE A 43 11.48 -6.43 -11.94
CA PHE A 43 10.27 -7.24 -12.02
C PHE A 43 9.65 -7.27 -13.42
N ARG A 44 9.90 -6.24 -14.25
CA ARG A 44 9.52 -6.26 -15.67
C ARG A 44 10.16 -7.41 -16.43
N GLN A 45 11.38 -7.79 -16.07
CA GLN A 45 12.16 -8.84 -16.73
C GLN A 45 11.78 -10.25 -16.28
N LEU A 46 11.08 -10.37 -15.14
CA LEU A 46 10.70 -11.66 -14.54
C LEU A 46 9.45 -12.25 -15.21
N GLY A 47 8.44 -11.43 -15.51
CA GLY A 47 7.23 -11.91 -16.18
C GLY A 47 6.01 -11.01 -15.98
N PRO A 48 4.87 -11.35 -16.61
CA PRO A 48 3.62 -10.62 -16.45
C PRO A 48 3.07 -10.64 -15.02
N HIS A 49 3.15 -11.75 -14.29
CA HIS A 49 2.67 -11.81 -12.90
C HIS A 49 3.55 -10.97 -11.97
N ALA A 50 4.86 -10.95 -12.20
CA ALA A 50 5.78 -10.07 -11.50
C ALA A 50 5.44 -8.58 -11.72
N GLN A 51 5.09 -8.18 -12.96
CA GLN A 51 4.66 -6.82 -13.27
C GLN A 51 3.35 -6.45 -12.56
N GLU A 52 2.36 -7.34 -12.59
CA GLU A 52 1.08 -7.14 -11.89
C GLU A 52 1.27 -7.02 -10.39
N ALA A 53 2.13 -7.86 -9.79
CA ALA A 53 2.46 -7.80 -8.38
C ALA A 53 3.08 -6.45 -7.99
N VAL A 54 3.97 -5.87 -8.82
CA VAL A 54 4.53 -4.53 -8.58
C VAL A 54 3.45 -3.46 -8.58
N MET A 55 2.56 -3.48 -9.58
CA MET A 55 1.50 -2.46 -9.70
C MET A 55 0.53 -2.53 -8.53
N THR A 56 0.01 -3.72 -8.24
CA THR A 56 -0.97 -3.94 -7.16
C THR A 56 -0.39 -3.68 -5.77
N THR A 57 0.86 -4.09 -5.50
CA THR A 57 1.52 -3.82 -4.22
C THR A 57 1.84 -2.34 -4.07
N GLY A 58 2.30 -1.68 -5.14
CA GLY A 58 2.55 -0.23 -5.14
C GLY A 58 1.28 0.59 -4.89
N GLU A 59 0.14 0.17 -5.46
CA GLU A 59 -1.17 0.77 -5.17
C GLU A 59 -1.61 0.55 -3.72
N SER A 60 -1.42 -0.66 -3.20
CA SER A 60 -1.73 -1.01 -1.80
C SER A 60 -0.93 -0.14 -0.82
N ILE A 61 0.38 0.00 -1.02
CA ILE A 61 1.24 0.85 -0.17
C ILE A 61 0.82 2.32 -0.24
N LYS A 62 0.50 2.84 -1.43
CA LYS A 62 -0.02 4.20 -1.57
C LYS A 62 -1.36 4.39 -0.85
N ALA A 63 -2.21 3.37 -0.80
CA ALA A 63 -3.47 3.42 -0.06
C ALA A 63 -3.23 3.41 1.46
N LEU A 64 -2.34 2.54 1.95
CA LEU A 64 -1.95 2.48 3.36
C LEU A 64 -1.38 3.82 3.84
N GLY A 65 -0.41 4.39 3.11
CA GLY A 65 0.19 5.68 3.48
C GLY A 65 -0.82 6.85 3.49
N ARG A 66 -1.85 6.83 2.64
CA ARG A 66 -2.94 7.82 2.70
C ARG A 66 -3.84 7.65 3.91
N THR A 67 -4.02 6.41 4.34
CA THR A 67 -4.84 6.04 5.50
C THR A 67 -4.14 6.49 6.78
N GLU A 68 -2.86 6.17 6.91
CA GLU A 68 -2.00 6.62 8.01
C GLU A 68 -1.97 8.15 8.09
N ALA A 69 -1.71 8.83 6.97
CA ALA A 69 -1.70 10.29 6.92
C ALA A 69 -3.06 10.90 7.32
N LEU A 70 -4.18 10.28 6.93
CA LEU A 70 -5.51 10.76 7.34
C LEU A 70 -5.70 10.61 8.86
N ILE A 71 -5.29 9.49 9.45
CA ILE A 71 -5.36 9.27 10.91
C ILE A 71 -4.52 10.31 11.65
N GLU A 72 -3.32 10.62 11.16
CA GLU A 72 -2.46 11.66 11.72
C GLU A 72 -3.12 13.05 11.63
N LEU A 73 -3.69 13.40 10.47
CA LEU A 73 -4.41 14.67 10.28
C LEU A 73 -5.63 14.78 11.18
N MET A 74 -6.41 13.70 11.30
CA MET A 74 -7.57 13.63 12.19
C MET A 74 -7.15 13.76 13.66
N THR A 75 -6.07 13.10 14.06
CA THR A 75 -5.53 13.18 15.42
C THR A 75 -5.02 14.60 15.73
N ALA A 76 -4.36 15.23 14.77
CA ALA A 76 -3.90 16.61 14.88
C ALA A 76 -5.06 17.62 14.98
N LYS A 77 -6.15 17.40 14.22
CA LYS A 77 -7.30 18.32 14.17
C LYS A 77 -8.27 18.15 15.34
N PHE A 78 -8.61 16.90 15.67
CA PHE A 78 -9.68 16.56 16.62
C PHE A 78 -9.16 16.04 17.96
N GLY A 79 -7.85 15.82 18.10
CA GLY A 79 -7.25 15.17 19.26
C GLY A 79 -7.29 13.64 19.18
N PRO A 80 -6.98 12.93 20.28
CA PRO A 80 -6.94 11.46 20.30
C PRO A 80 -8.25 10.84 19.79
N LEU A 81 -8.13 9.96 18.79
CA LEU A 81 -9.28 9.33 18.16
C LEU A 81 -9.69 8.04 18.89
N PRO A 82 -11.00 7.75 19.03
CA PRO A 82 -11.47 6.45 19.50
C PRO A 82 -11.01 5.32 18.57
N ALA A 83 -10.75 4.14 19.14
CA ALA A 83 -10.32 2.97 18.37
C ALA A 83 -11.30 2.59 17.24
N GLY A 84 -12.61 2.77 17.46
CA GLY A 84 -13.62 2.53 16.41
C GLY A 84 -13.51 3.49 15.23
N THR A 85 -13.11 4.73 15.46
CA THR A 85 -12.87 5.74 14.41
C THR A 85 -11.64 5.37 13.59
N ILE A 86 -10.54 4.97 14.25
CA ILE A 86 -9.32 4.51 13.58
C ILE A 86 -9.63 3.29 12.72
N HIS A 87 -10.31 2.28 13.29
CA HIS A 87 -10.68 1.08 12.55
C HIS A 87 -11.57 1.35 11.34
N ARG A 88 -12.51 2.32 11.44
CA ARG A 88 -13.33 2.77 10.30
C ARG A 88 -12.48 3.37 9.18
N VAL A 89 -11.42 4.10 9.53
CA VAL A 89 -10.49 4.66 8.54
C VAL A 89 -9.62 3.58 7.91
N GLU A 90 -9.09 2.65 8.71
CA GLU A 90 -8.24 1.53 8.24
C GLU A 90 -8.97 0.54 7.33
N SER A 91 -10.27 0.33 7.57
CA SER A 91 -11.11 -0.60 6.81
C SER A 91 -11.78 0.04 5.58
N ALA A 92 -11.62 1.34 5.38
CA ALA A 92 -12.28 2.07 4.30
C ALA A 92 -11.65 1.81 2.93
N ASP A 93 -12.45 1.94 1.88
CA ASP A 93 -11.95 1.88 0.51
C ASP A 93 -10.99 3.05 0.22
N PRO A 94 -9.91 2.86 -0.57
CA PRO A 94 -8.96 3.92 -0.90
C PRO A 94 -9.59 5.18 -1.51
N ALA A 95 -10.74 5.07 -2.20
CA ALA A 95 -11.48 6.22 -2.71
C ALA A 95 -12.17 7.02 -1.59
N GLN A 96 -12.68 6.34 -0.56
CA GLN A 96 -13.26 7.00 0.62
C GLN A 96 -12.19 7.76 1.40
N VAL A 97 -11.05 7.12 1.67
CA VAL A 97 -9.90 7.76 2.34
C VAL A 97 -9.42 9.00 1.57
N ARG A 98 -9.44 8.95 0.23
CA ARG A 98 -9.11 10.12 -0.60
C ARG A 98 -10.12 11.26 -0.44
N ALA A 99 -11.42 10.96 -0.41
CA ALA A 99 -12.45 11.97 -0.19
C ALA A 99 -12.32 12.62 1.19
N TRP A 100 -12.10 11.80 2.22
CA TRP A 100 -11.91 12.26 3.60
C TRP A 100 -10.64 13.11 3.79
N ASN A 101 -9.56 12.81 3.07
CA ASN A 101 -8.35 13.65 3.06
C ASN A 101 -8.60 15.09 2.56
N ILE A 102 -9.61 15.31 1.72
CA ILE A 102 -10.00 16.67 1.30
C ILE A 102 -10.99 17.25 2.32
N ARG A 103 -11.92 16.44 2.81
CA ARG A 103 -12.96 16.88 3.76
C ARG A 103 -12.39 17.24 5.14
N VAL A 104 -11.23 16.70 5.53
CA VAL A 104 -10.57 17.00 6.81
C VAL A 104 -10.33 18.49 7.01
N PHE A 105 -10.22 19.29 5.95
CA PHE A 105 -10.04 20.73 6.07
C PHE A 105 -11.31 21.47 6.47
N THR A 106 -12.49 20.94 6.14
CA THR A 106 -13.79 21.61 6.37
C THR A 106 -14.61 20.99 7.50
N ALA A 107 -14.49 19.68 7.73
CA ALA A 107 -15.28 18.99 8.75
C ALA A 107 -14.92 19.42 10.18
N ASN A 108 -15.90 19.63 11.04
CA ASN A 108 -15.70 20.10 12.41
C ASN A 108 -15.64 18.95 13.44
N THR A 109 -16.07 17.76 13.04
CA THR A 109 -16.02 16.56 13.88
C THR A 109 -15.53 15.33 13.10
N PRO A 110 -15.04 14.28 13.79
CA PRO A 110 -14.71 13.01 13.15
C PRO A 110 -15.91 12.37 12.44
N ASP A 111 -17.12 12.49 12.97
CA ASP A 111 -18.32 11.92 12.35
C ASP A 111 -18.67 12.65 11.04
N GLU A 112 -18.66 13.99 11.04
CA GLU A 112 -18.88 14.80 9.82
C GLU A 112 -17.83 14.50 8.74
N LEU A 113 -16.60 14.20 9.16
CA LEU A 113 -15.54 13.83 8.23
C LEU A 113 -15.82 12.48 7.57
N LEU A 114 -16.25 11.48 8.35
CA LEU A 114 -16.39 10.09 7.92
C LEU A 114 -17.74 9.75 7.27
N ASP A 115 -18.72 10.64 7.30
CA ASP A 115 -20.04 10.50 6.64
C ASP A 115 -19.99 10.52 5.11
#